data_AF-A0A2V6TFW5-F1
#
_entry.id   AF-A0A2V6TFW5-F1
#
_cell.length_a   1.000
_cell.length_b   1.000
_cell.length_c   1.000
_cell.angle_alpha   90.00
_cell.angle_beta   90.00
_cell.angle_gamma   90.00
#
_symmetry.space_group_name_H-M   'P 1'
#
loop_
_entity.id
_entity.type
_entity.pdbx_description
1 polymer ?
#
loop_
_entity_poly.entity_id
_entity_poly.type
_entity_poly.pdbx_seq_one_letter_code
_entity_poly.pdbx_strand_id
1 'polypeptide(L)'
;MTTRRGSRVERLDRAVLALVAGTALLFLSVPILIVVPMSFSSASTLAFPPPGFSVRWYRSFFGDPAWLNAAGNSMIVALSSSVSALVFGSLAAYGLVRGSFRGKALIEGNFVAPLIVPPVVKAVALYIVFAQLALLRTYTGLIVSHTILCVPYVVLLMSVAIRSSDIRIEQIAYSLGASWLFMFRKVLLPNLWPSGLAAWILAFIVSFDEIILTFFLFGYRDTIPKRMFVLLEQKVDSSWSRSSSGRRGCWRLGPRRNQQHRAHPHARVRESAGPGRGRGAGGEEPRSRGPAAGAKGAAVTVTVDPLRCGCTGYCVRVAPPVFRLEAPGPAVVVLANPEGALADAAREAASVC
;
A
#
# COMPACT_ATOMS: atom_id res chain seq x y z
N MET A 1 -8.87 59.05 4.34
CA MET A 1 -9.03 58.08 5.45
C MET A 1 -10.36 58.34 6.13
N THR A 2 -11.44 57.70 5.68
CA THR A 2 -12.76 57.76 6.32
C THR A 2 -12.89 56.57 7.27
N THR A 3 -12.79 56.81 8.57
CA THR A 3 -13.07 55.81 9.60
C THR A 3 -14.56 55.46 9.57
N ARG A 4 -14.89 54.37 8.88
CA ARG A 4 -16.25 53.82 8.80
C ARG A 4 -16.64 53.36 10.21
N ARG A 5 -17.41 54.20 10.92
CA ARG A 5 -17.91 53.93 12.27
C ARG A 5 -18.98 52.84 12.14
N GLY A 6 -18.56 51.57 12.18
CA GLY A 6 -19.46 50.42 12.03
C GLY A 6 -20.60 50.48 13.05
N SER A 7 -21.84 50.43 12.55
CA SER A 7 -23.06 50.39 13.35
C SER A 7 -23.04 49.17 14.29
N ARG A 8 -23.81 49.19 15.39
CA ARG A 8 -23.87 48.05 16.33
C ARG A 8 -24.24 46.73 15.62
N VAL A 9 -25.06 46.82 14.58
CA VAL A 9 -25.47 45.70 13.72
C VAL A 9 -24.27 45.08 12.99
N GLU A 10 -23.38 45.89 12.41
CA GLU A 10 -22.17 45.39 11.73
C GLU A 10 -21.18 44.71 12.69
N ARG A 11 -21.17 45.10 13.97
CA ARG A 11 -20.35 44.41 15.00
C ARG A 11 -20.99 43.11 15.45
N LEU A 12 -22.31 43.06 15.57
CA LEU A 12 -23.05 41.85 15.92
C LEU A 12 -22.91 40.79 14.82
N ASP A 13 -23.04 41.18 13.55
CA ASP A 13 -22.85 40.24 12.42
C ASP A 13 -21.44 39.66 12.39
N ARG A 14 -20.41 40.50 12.61
CA ARG A 14 -19.02 40.02 12.71
C ARG A 14 -18.81 39.10 13.91
N ALA A 15 -19.44 39.38 15.04
CA ALA A 15 -19.35 38.55 16.24
C ALA A 15 -20.04 37.19 16.04
N VAL A 16 -21.23 37.17 15.41
CA VAL A 16 -21.93 35.93 15.06
C VAL A 16 -21.12 35.12 14.05
N LEU A 17 -20.61 35.74 13.00
CA LEU A 17 -19.73 35.07 12.03
C LEU A 17 -18.48 34.50 12.69
N ALA A 18 -17.83 35.27 13.58
CA ALA A 18 -16.67 34.80 14.33
C ALA A 18 -17.00 33.64 15.28
N LEU A 19 -18.16 33.68 15.95
CA LEU A 19 -18.62 32.60 16.83
C LEU A 19 -18.91 31.32 16.04
N VAL A 20 -19.63 31.42 14.92
CA VAL A 20 -19.95 30.27 14.05
C VAL A 20 -18.67 29.69 13.47
N ALA A 21 -17.79 30.52 12.90
CA ALA A 21 -16.50 30.09 12.37
C ALA A 21 -15.62 29.46 13.46
N GLY A 22 -15.54 30.08 14.65
CA GLY A 22 -14.77 29.58 15.78
C GLY A 22 -15.28 28.23 16.30
N THR A 23 -16.61 28.07 16.40
CA THR A 23 -17.23 26.81 16.83
C THR A 23 -17.02 25.70 15.80
N ALA A 24 -17.16 26.01 14.50
CA ALA A 24 -16.89 25.06 13.44
C ALA A 24 -15.41 24.63 13.40
N LEU A 25 -14.48 25.57 13.52
CA LEU A 25 -13.05 25.30 13.60
C LEU A 25 -12.70 24.46 14.83
N LEU A 26 -13.29 24.77 15.98
CA LEU A 26 -13.10 23.99 17.21
C LEU A 26 -13.60 22.57 16.98
N PHE A 27 -14.83 22.38 16.50
CA PHE A 27 -15.42 21.08 16.23
C PHE A 27 -14.56 20.22 15.29
N LEU A 28 -14.06 20.80 14.18
CA LEU A 28 -13.17 20.11 13.25
C LEU A 28 -11.80 19.78 13.87
N SER A 29 -11.36 20.58 14.83
CA SER A 29 -10.07 20.39 15.52
C SER A 29 -10.15 19.41 16.70
N VAL A 30 -11.35 19.15 17.26
CA VAL A 30 -11.52 18.29 18.45
C VAL A 30 -10.81 16.93 18.31
N PRO A 31 -10.94 16.16 17.21
CA PRO A 31 -10.27 14.87 17.09
C PRO A 31 -8.75 14.99 17.18
N ILE A 32 -8.18 16.03 16.57
CA ILE A 32 -6.73 16.31 16.61
C ILE A 32 -6.33 16.70 18.04
N LEU A 33 -7.13 17.52 18.71
CA LEU A 33 -6.90 17.93 20.10
C LEU A 33 -7.00 16.77 21.08
N ILE A 34 -7.78 15.72 20.79
CA ILE A 34 -7.85 14.49 21.59
C ILE A 34 -6.60 13.62 21.38
N VAL A 35 -6.04 13.59 20.16
CA VAL A 35 -4.83 12.82 19.85
C VAL A 35 -3.60 13.34 20.61
N VAL A 36 -3.49 14.66 20.83
CA VAL A 36 -2.36 15.28 21.55
C VAL A 36 -2.16 14.73 22.97
N PRO A 37 -3.14 14.77 23.91
CA PRO A 37 -2.95 14.21 25.24
C PRO A 37 -2.79 12.67 25.20
N MET A 38 -3.41 12.00 24.22
CA MET A 38 -3.25 10.56 24.04
C MET A 38 -1.83 10.16 23.61
N SER A 39 -1.10 11.01 22.89
CA SER A 39 0.31 10.74 22.53
C SER A 39 1.25 10.73 23.74
N PHE A 40 0.84 11.39 24.83
CA PHE A 40 1.55 11.39 26.11
C PHE A 40 1.00 10.35 27.10
N SER A 41 0.15 9.41 26.67
CA SER A 41 -0.38 8.39 27.59
C SER A 41 0.68 7.36 27.99
N SER A 42 0.70 6.99 29.28
CA SER A 42 1.49 5.87 29.81
C SER A 42 0.87 4.48 29.53
N ALA A 43 -0.40 4.43 29.13
CA ALA A 43 -1.12 3.18 28.87
C ALA A 43 -0.65 2.49 27.57
N SER A 44 -0.66 1.15 27.57
CA SER A 44 -0.44 0.33 26.36
C SER A 44 -1.72 0.15 25.53
N THR A 45 -2.88 0.55 26.06
CA THR A 45 -4.19 0.50 25.41
C THR A 45 -4.80 1.89 25.30
N LEU A 46 -5.69 2.08 24.32
CA LEU A 46 -6.47 3.31 24.13
C LEU A 46 -7.51 3.44 25.26
N ALA A 47 -7.08 3.98 26.40
CA ALA A 47 -7.96 4.36 27.50
C ALA A 47 -7.95 5.88 27.65
N PHE A 48 -9.14 6.48 27.68
CA PHE A 48 -9.32 7.91 27.91
C PHE A 48 -10.14 8.11 29.20
N PRO A 49 -9.70 8.95 30.15
CA PRO A 49 -8.47 9.75 30.17
C PRO A 49 -7.19 8.91 30.36
N PRO A 50 -6.01 9.39 29.91
CA PRO A 50 -4.75 8.68 30.08
C PRO A 50 -4.43 8.49 31.59
N PRO A 51 -4.02 7.28 32.02
CA PRO A 51 -3.79 6.99 33.44
C PRO A 51 -2.53 7.68 34.00
N GLY A 52 -1.65 8.18 33.13
CA GLY A 52 -0.51 9.01 33.51
C GLY A 52 0.19 9.59 32.27
N PHE A 53 0.98 10.65 32.48
CA PHE A 53 1.77 11.28 31.42
C PHE A 53 3.11 10.56 31.23
N SER A 54 3.46 10.22 29.99
CA SER A 54 4.68 9.54 29.60
C SER A 54 5.13 9.92 28.20
N VAL A 55 6.43 10.10 28.01
CA VAL A 55 7.07 10.31 26.69
C VAL A 55 7.53 9.00 26.03
N ARG A 56 7.05 7.85 26.51
CA ARG A 56 7.47 6.52 26.06
C ARG A 56 7.32 6.34 24.54
N TRP A 57 6.21 6.79 23.96
CA TRP A 57 5.95 6.63 22.53
C TRP A 57 6.93 7.44 21.67
N TYR A 58 7.28 8.65 22.10
CA TYR A 58 8.33 9.45 21.47
C TYR A 58 9.69 8.76 21.58
N ARG A 59 10.07 8.23 22.76
CA ARG A 59 11.31 7.46 22.91
C ARG A 59 11.34 6.21 22.02
N SER A 60 10.21 5.51 21.89
CA SER A 60 10.10 4.35 21.01
C SER A 60 10.22 4.73 19.53
N PHE A 61 9.70 5.89 19.13
CA PHE A 61 9.80 6.40 17.76
C PHE A 61 11.25 6.80 17.43
N PHE A 62 11.88 7.62 18.29
CA PHE A 62 13.25 8.08 18.07
C PHE A 62 14.32 7.01 18.36
N GLY A 63 13.97 5.95 19.10
CA GLY A 63 14.85 4.82 19.39
C GLY A 63 14.82 3.69 18.36
N ASP A 64 13.81 3.66 17.46
CA ASP A 64 13.70 2.64 16.42
C ASP A 64 14.24 3.19 15.08
N PRO A 65 15.39 2.67 14.58
CA PRO A 65 15.95 3.12 13.31
C PRO A 65 15.02 2.90 12.12
N ALA A 66 14.09 1.94 12.19
CA ALA A 66 13.13 1.72 11.12
C ALA A 66 12.07 2.85 11.05
N TRP A 67 11.67 3.45 12.17
CA TRP A 67 10.81 4.64 12.18
C TRP A 67 11.54 5.87 11.66
N LEU A 68 12.80 6.07 12.04
CA LEU A 68 13.63 7.17 11.54
C LEU A 68 13.88 7.06 10.03
N ASN A 69 14.20 5.85 9.54
CA ASN A 69 14.35 5.60 8.12
C ASN A 69 13.05 5.85 7.36
N ALA A 70 11.90 5.41 7.89
CA ALA A 70 10.59 5.67 7.29
C ALA A 70 10.27 7.17 7.23
N ALA A 71 10.59 7.92 8.30
CA ALA A 71 10.45 9.37 8.34
C ALA A 71 11.33 10.07 7.30
N GLY A 72 12.60 9.68 7.22
CA GLY A 72 13.54 10.20 6.22
C GLY A 72 13.07 9.92 4.79
N ASN A 73 12.66 8.68 4.49
CA ASN A 73 12.14 8.31 3.19
C ASN A 73 10.91 9.14 2.81
N SER A 74 9.97 9.31 3.74
CA SER A 74 8.74 10.08 3.50
C SER A 74 9.04 11.54 3.19
N MET A 75 9.96 12.16 3.95
CA MET A 75 10.37 13.54 3.70
C MET A 75 11.08 13.71 2.37
N ILE A 76 12.03 12.82 2.05
CA ILE A 76 12.76 12.87 0.77
C ILE A 76 11.77 12.77 -0.39
N VAL A 77 10.85 11.80 -0.35
CA VAL A 77 9.89 11.55 -1.43
C VAL A 77 8.88 12.70 -1.52
N ALA A 78 8.27 13.13 -0.42
CA ALA A 78 7.26 14.18 -0.42
C ALA A 78 7.84 15.53 -0.86
N LEU A 79 9.03 15.92 -0.39
CA LEU A 79 9.69 17.17 -0.81
C LEU A 79 10.11 17.14 -2.27
N SER A 80 10.80 16.08 -2.71
CA SER A 80 11.27 16.01 -4.11
C SER A 80 10.10 15.94 -5.09
N SER A 81 9.10 15.10 -4.84
CA SER A 81 7.94 14.97 -5.73
C SER A 81 7.07 16.22 -5.75
N SER A 82 6.86 16.91 -4.62
CA SER A 82 6.10 18.16 -4.59
C SER A 82 6.80 19.30 -5.33
N VAL A 83 8.13 19.42 -5.21
CA VAL A 83 8.92 20.40 -5.97
C VAL A 83 8.87 20.07 -7.47
N SER A 84 9.09 18.81 -7.85
CA SER A 84 9.01 18.39 -9.26
C SER A 84 7.61 18.61 -9.83
N ALA A 85 6.57 18.27 -9.08
CA ALA A 85 5.19 18.49 -9.49
C ALA A 85 4.84 19.97 -9.61
N LEU A 86 5.35 20.82 -8.70
CA LEU A 86 5.19 22.27 -8.80
C LEU A 86 5.79 22.79 -10.11
N VAL A 87 7.02 22.39 -10.44
CA VAL A 87 7.70 22.83 -11.66
C VAL A 87 6.94 22.38 -12.91
N PHE A 88 6.72 21.08 -13.07
CA PHE A 88 6.07 20.55 -14.27
C PHE A 88 4.61 20.96 -14.37
N GLY A 89 3.88 20.95 -13.26
CA GLY A 89 2.48 21.33 -13.18
C GLY A 89 2.25 22.82 -13.43
N SER A 90 3.13 23.70 -12.92
CA SER A 90 3.02 25.14 -13.19
C SER A 90 3.32 25.46 -14.65
N LEU A 91 4.31 24.81 -15.25
CA LEU A 91 4.62 24.97 -16.69
C LEU A 91 3.45 24.48 -17.56
N ALA A 92 2.89 23.31 -17.24
CA ALA A 92 1.72 22.78 -17.93
C ALA A 92 0.51 23.70 -17.76
N ALA A 93 0.22 24.18 -16.55
CA ALA A 93 -0.86 25.12 -16.28
C ALA A 93 -0.70 26.43 -17.06
N TYR A 94 0.51 27.00 -17.10
CA TYR A 94 0.77 28.21 -17.87
C TYR A 94 0.54 28.00 -19.37
N GLY A 95 1.07 26.92 -19.94
CA GLY A 95 0.86 26.55 -21.34
C GLY A 95 -0.62 26.32 -21.68
N LEU A 96 -1.37 25.67 -20.77
CA LEU A 96 -2.81 25.44 -20.93
C LEU A 96 -3.60 26.75 -20.84
N VAL A 97 -3.32 27.62 -19.86
CA VAL A 97 -4.10 28.84 -19.65
C VAL A 97 -3.78 29.92 -20.69
N ARG A 98 -2.49 30.21 -20.92
CA ARG A 98 -2.06 31.30 -21.80
C ARG A 98 -1.89 30.87 -23.28
N GLY A 99 -1.73 29.58 -23.55
CA GLY A 99 -1.58 29.07 -24.90
C GLY A 99 -2.90 28.97 -25.68
N SER A 100 -2.83 29.24 -26.99
CA SER A 100 -3.93 29.06 -27.94
C SER A 100 -3.56 27.99 -28.97
N PHE A 101 -4.07 26.77 -28.82
CA PHE A 101 -3.82 25.66 -29.75
C PHE A 101 -5.04 24.73 -29.85
N ARG A 102 -5.13 23.99 -30.97
CA ARG A 102 -6.20 23.03 -31.25
C ARG A 102 -6.04 21.80 -30.33
N GLY A 103 -7.12 21.33 -29.71
CA GLY A 103 -7.09 20.17 -28.82
C GLY A 103 -6.83 20.47 -27.33
N LYS A 104 -6.80 21.75 -26.93
CA LYS A 104 -6.64 22.18 -25.53
C LYS A 104 -7.57 21.45 -24.55
N ALA A 105 -8.85 21.31 -24.90
CA ALA A 105 -9.84 20.63 -24.04
C ALA A 105 -9.50 19.15 -23.80
N LEU A 106 -8.92 18.45 -24.79
CA LEU A 106 -8.50 17.05 -24.62
C LEU A 106 -7.30 16.94 -23.67
N ILE A 107 -6.35 17.87 -23.77
CA ILE A 107 -5.19 17.90 -22.86
C ILE A 107 -5.63 18.28 -21.44
N GLU A 108 -6.51 19.27 -21.28
CA GLU A 108 -7.11 19.60 -19.98
C GLU A 108 -7.83 18.38 -19.39
N GLY A 109 -8.63 17.67 -20.20
CA GLY A 109 -9.29 16.42 -19.80
C GLY A 109 -8.30 15.33 -19.36
N ASN A 110 -7.17 15.18 -20.05
CA ASN A 110 -6.13 14.20 -19.68
C ASN A 110 -5.49 14.51 -18.31
N PHE A 111 -5.33 15.78 -17.93
CA PHE A 111 -4.86 16.12 -16.59
C PHE A 111 -5.93 15.89 -15.51
N VAL A 112 -7.21 16.03 -15.83
CA VAL A 112 -8.30 15.80 -14.88
C VAL A 112 -8.59 14.31 -14.70
N ALA A 113 -8.45 13.48 -15.74
CA ALA A 113 -8.80 12.07 -15.71
C ALA A 113 -8.18 11.29 -14.52
N PRO A 114 -6.87 11.41 -14.22
CA PRO A 114 -6.22 10.70 -13.10
C PRO A 114 -6.77 11.03 -11.70
N LEU A 115 -7.48 12.15 -11.56
CA LEU A 115 -8.11 12.54 -10.29
C LEU A 115 -9.33 11.67 -9.97
N ILE A 116 -10.01 11.19 -11.01
CA ILE A 116 -11.19 10.32 -10.89
C ILE A 116 -10.78 8.85 -10.73
N VAL A 117 -9.61 8.49 -11.28
CA VAL A 117 -9.11 7.11 -11.23
C VAL A 117 -8.79 6.70 -9.77
N PRO A 118 -9.30 5.55 -9.30
CA PRO A 118 -8.98 5.04 -7.97
C PRO A 118 -7.47 4.89 -7.75
N PRO A 119 -6.95 5.18 -6.54
CA PRO A 119 -5.51 5.09 -6.25
C PRO A 119 -4.90 3.70 -6.55
N VAL A 120 -5.64 2.62 -6.28
CA VAL A 120 -5.20 1.24 -6.54
C VAL A 120 -4.94 1.01 -8.03
N VAL A 121 -5.82 1.51 -8.90
CA VAL A 121 -5.67 1.37 -10.36
C VAL A 121 -4.43 2.12 -10.84
N LYS A 122 -4.20 3.34 -10.33
CA LYS A 122 -2.98 4.11 -10.64
C LYS A 122 -1.72 3.40 -10.18
N ALA A 123 -1.73 2.83 -8.98
CA ALA A 123 -0.59 2.12 -8.43
C ALA A 123 -0.24 0.86 -9.26
N VAL A 124 -1.23 0.05 -9.62
CA VAL A 124 -1.03 -1.14 -10.46
C VAL A 124 -0.54 -0.77 -11.86
N ALA A 125 -1.13 0.27 -12.48
CA ALA A 125 -0.69 0.73 -13.79
C ALA A 125 0.77 1.20 -13.78
N LEU A 126 1.15 2.01 -12.79
CA LEU A 126 2.53 2.47 -12.63
C LEU A 126 3.48 1.32 -12.30
N TYR A 127 3.06 0.35 -11.48
CA TYR A 127 3.87 -0.82 -11.16
C TYR A 127 4.27 -1.59 -12.42
N ILE A 128 3.33 -1.88 -13.33
CA ILE A 128 3.61 -2.62 -14.56
C ILE A 128 4.63 -1.88 -15.44
N VAL A 129 4.45 -0.57 -15.61
CA VAL A 129 5.38 0.26 -16.41
C VAL A 129 6.75 0.33 -15.75
N PHE A 130 6.81 0.52 -14.43
CA PHE A 130 8.06 0.71 -13.71
C PHE A 130 8.82 -0.61 -13.53
N ALA A 131 8.12 -1.75 -13.56
CA ALA A 131 8.71 -3.08 -13.63
C ALA A 131 9.50 -3.25 -14.93
N GLN A 132 8.94 -2.84 -16.08
CA GLN A 132 9.59 -2.93 -17.38
C GLN A 132 10.81 -2.02 -17.49
N LEU A 133 10.76 -0.84 -16.86
CA LEU A 133 11.84 0.14 -16.87
C LEU A 133 12.90 -0.11 -15.79
N ALA A 134 12.75 -1.16 -14.97
CA ALA A 134 13.60 -1.45 -13.81
C ALA A 134 13.71 -0.31 -12.77
N LEU A 135 12.65 0.51 -12.63
CA LEU A 135 12.57 1.58 -11.62
C LEU A 135 11.94 1.12 -10.29
N LEU A 136 11.48 -0.13 -10.19
CA LEU A 136 10.94 -0.68 -8.94
C LEU A 136 11.99 -0.64 -7.82
N ARG A 137 11.55 -0.41 -6.58
CA ARG A 137 12.41 -0.36 -5.38
C ARG A 137 13.52 0.71 -5.43
N THR A 138 13.46 1.67 -6.36
CA THR A 138 14.42 2.79 -6.46
C THR A 138 13.78 4.10 -6.01
N TYR A 139 14.56 4.99 -5.39
CA TYR A 139 14.07 6.33 -5.03
C TYR A 139 13.56 7.09 -6.25
N THR A 140 14.28 7.02 -7.37
CA THR A 140 13.87 7.68 -8.61
C THR A 140 12.50 7.21 -9.07
N GLY A 141 12.25 5.90 -9.04
CA GLY A 141 10.94 5.35 -9.36
C GLY A 141 9.85 5.89 -8.43
N LEU A 142 10.13 5.96 -7.13
CA LEU A 142 9.14 6.47 -6.19
C LEU A 142 8.89 7.98 -6.36
N ILE A 143 9.94 8.78 -6.57
CA ILE A 143 9.82 10.23 -6.76
C ILE A 143 9.05 10.53 -8.05
N VAL A 144 9.38 9.85 -9.16
CA VAL A 144 8.71 10.05 -10.45
C VAL A 144 7.24 9.65 -10.37
N SER A 145 6.93 8.52 -9.76
CA SER A 145 5.54 8.05 -9.61
C SER A 145 4.69 8.98 -8.73
N HIS A 146 5.23 9.45 -7.59
CA HIS A 146 4.57 10.49 -6.79
C HIS A 146 4.44 11.82 -7.54
N THR A 147 5.43 12.18 -8.36
CA THR A 147 5.35 13.38 -9.21
C THR A 147 4.19 13.27 -10.20
N ILE A 148 4.07 12.15 -10.91
CA ILE A 148 2.96 11.89 -11.85
C ILE A 148 1.60 12.02 -11.14
N LEU A 149 1.51 11.51 -9.92
CA LEU A 149 0.29 11.61 -9.10
C LEU A 149 -0.02 13.05 -8.67
N CYS A 150 0.99 13.85 -8.33
CA CYS A 150 0.82 15.21 -7.80
C CYS A 150 0.62 16.28 -8.89
N VAL A 151 1.22 16.10 -10.08
CA VAL A 151 1.11 17.04 -11.22
C VAL A 151 -0.33 17.47 -11.52
N PRO A 152 -1.35 16.60 -11.64
CA PRO A 152 -2.71 17.04 -11.98
C PRO A 152 -3.32 17.98 -10.92
N TYR A 153 -3.01 17.78 -9.64
CA TYR A 153 -3.44 18.68 -8.56
C TYR A 153 -2.80 20.05 -8.69
N VAL A 154 -1.49 20.11 -8.97
CA VAL A 154 -0.78 21.38 -9.20
C VAL A 154 -1.32 22.08 -10.44
N VAL A 155 -1.54 21.35 -11.55
CA VAL A 155 -2.09 21.92 -12.79
C VAL A 155 -3.43 22.58 -12.51
N LEU A 156 -4.31 21.93 -11.74
CA LEU A 156 -5.62 22.46 -11.40
C LEU A 156 -5.51 23.76 -10.59
N LEU A 157 -4.72 23.77 -9.51
CA LEU A 157 -4.56 24.95 -8.66
C LEU A 157 -3.86 26.11 -9.38
N MET A 158 -2.78 25.83 -10.10
CA MET A 158 -2.05 26.85 -10.84
C MET A 158 -2.86 27.39 -12.00
N SER A 159 -3.69 26.58 -12.65
CA SER A 159 -4.59 27.07 -13.70
C SER A 159 -5.59 28.08 -13.15
N VAL A 160 -6.16 27.83 -11.97
CA VAL A 160 -7.05 28.78 -11.29
C VAL A 160 -6.30 30.07 -10.95
N ALA A 161 -5.10 29.96 -10.37
CA ALA A 161 -4.28 31.10 -10.02
C ALA A 161 -3.93 31.97 -11.25
N ILE A 162 -3.48 31.36 -12.35
CA ILE A 162 -3.10 32.08 -13.57
C ILE A 162 -4.32 32.72 -14.23
N ARG A 163 -5.48 32.04 -14.25
CA ARG A 163 -6.74 32.63 -14.75
C ARG A 163 -7.22 33.81 -13.91
N SER A 164 -6.99 33.77 -12.60
CA SER A 164 -7.34 34.88 -11.69
C SER A 164 -6.40 36.09 -11.83
N SER A 165 -5.17 35.87 -12.33
CA SER A 165 -4.20 36.94 -12.57
C SER A 165 -4.53 37.72 -13.83
N ASP A 166 -4.62 39.05 -13.70
CA ASP A 166 -4.88 39.95 -14.83
C ASP A 166 -3.77 39.82 -15.89
N ILE A 167 -4.17 39.43 -17.10
CA ILE A 167 -3.27 39.29 -18.25
C ILE A 167 -2.66 40.64 -18.68
N ARG A 168 -3.30 41.77 -18.35
CA ARG A 168 -2.80 43.11 -18.68
C ARG A 168 -1.45 43.40 -18.04
N ILE A 169 -1.16 42.81 -16.88
CA ILE A 169 0.14 42.95 -16.22
C ILE A 169 1.27 42.38 -17.10
N GLU A 170 1.02 41.24 -17.75
CA GLU A 170 1.97 40.63 -18.68
C GLU A 170 2.10 41.45 -19.96
N GLN A 171 0.97 41.96 -20.49
CA GLN A 171 0.95 42.80 -21.70
C GLN A 171 1.72 44.11 -21.53
N ILE A 172 1.58 44.79 -20.38
CA ILE A 172 2.32 46.02 -20.06
C ILE A 172 3.84 45.75 -20.03
N ALA A 173 4.25 44.62 -19.45
CA ALA A 173 5.66 44.24 -19.44
C ALA A 173 6.22 44.08 -20.87
N TYR A 174 5.45 43.44 -21.76
CA TYR A 174 5.85 43.32 -23.17
C TYR A 174 5.87 44.65 -23.91
N SER A 175 4.92 45.55 -23.66
CA SER A 175 4.91 46.90 -24.25
C SER A 175 6.10 47.75 -23.82
N LEU A 176 6.68 47.50 -22.63
CA LEU A 176 7.92 48.12 -22.16
C LEU A 176 9.19 47.44 -22.71
N GLY A 177 9.07 46.48 -23.63
CA GLY A 177 10.19 45.78 -24.25
C GLY A 177 10.79 44.66 -23.40
N ALA A 178 10.11 44.19 -22.36
CA ALA A 178 10.60 43.08 -21.55
C ALA A 178 10.65 41.78 -22.39
N SER A 179 11.77 41.06 -22.28
CA SER A 179 11.86 39.70 -22.83
C SER A 179 10.97 38.72 -22.07
N TRP A 180 10.59 37.61 -22.70
CA TRP A 180 9.72 36.59 -22.08
C TRP A 180 10.26 36.09 -20.74
N LEU A 181 11.57 35.81 -20.67
CA LEU A 181 12.21 35.32 -19.44
C LEU A 181 12.25 36.39 -18.33
N PHE A 182 12.42 37.66 -18.72
CA PHE A 182 12.37 38.77 -17.77
C PHE A 182 10.96 38.94 -17.18
N MET A 183 9.94 38.99 -18.06
CA MET A 183 8.53 39.07 -17.65
C MET A 183 8.17 37.91 -16.72
N PHE A 184 8.48 36.67 -17.12
CA PHE A 184 8.20 35.48 -16.33
C PHE A 184 8.82 35.56 -14.92
N ARG A 185 10.12 35.87 -14.81
CA ARG A 185 10.84 35.80 -13.54
C ARG A 185 10.58 36.99 -12.62
N LYS A 186 10.40 38.20 -13.17
CA LYS A 186 10.28 39.44 -12.39
C LYS A 186 8.85 39.91 -12.18
N VAL A 187 7.91 39.50 -13.04
CA VAL A 187 6.51 39.96 -12.98
C VAL A 187 5.58 38.81 -12.63
N LEU A 188 5.60 37.73 -13.42
CA LEU A 188 4.65 36.63 -13.24
C LEU A 188 4.93 35.80 -11.98
N LEU A 189 6.18 35.34 -11.80
CA LEU A 189 6.55 34.43 -10.73
C LEU A 189 6.31 35.02 -9.32
N PRO A 190 6.67 36.30 -9.02
CA PRO A 190 6.37 36.89 -7.73
C PRO A 190 4.87 37.08 -7.49
N ASN A 191 4.09 37.37 -8.54
CA ASN A 191 2.64 37.54 -8.44
C ASN A 191 1.95 36.19 -8.17
N LEU A 192 2.44 35.10 -8.76
CA LEU A 192 1.89 33.75 -8.57
C LEU A 192 2.51 32.99 -7.39
N TRP A 193 3.57 33.49 -6.77
CA TRP A 193 4.27 32.80 -5.69
C TRP A 193 3.37 32.37 -4.52
N PRO A 194 2.42 33.21 -4.01
CA PRO A 194 1.54 32.78 -2.92
C PRO A 194 0.68 31.56 -3.31
N SER A 195 0.16 31.56 -4.54
CA SER A 195 -0.62 30.45 -5.08
C SER A 195 0.24 29.22 -5.37
N GLY A 196 1.47 29.43 -5.85
CA GLY A 196 2.46 28.36 -6.06
C GLY A 196 2.85 27.68 -4.76
N LEU A 197 3.04 28.43 -3.68
CA LEU A 197 3.31 27.89 -2.36
C LEU A 197 2.13 27.06 -1.85
N ALA A 198 0.89 27.53 -2.03
CA ALA A 198 -0.30 26.76 -1.68
C ALA A 198 -0.41 25.45 -2.48
N ALA A 199 -0.12 25.50 -3.79
CA ALA A 199 -0.10 24.31 -4.64
C ALA A 199 1.01 23.32 -4.26
N TRP A 200 2.18 23.83 -3.87
CA TRP A 200 3.29 23.03 -3.39
C TRP A 200 2.96 22.32 -2.07
N ILE A 201 2.38 23.03 -1.10
CA ILE A 201 1.93 22.45 0.17
C ILE A 201 0.88 21.35 -0.09
N LEU A 202 -0.08 21.59 -0.99
CA LEU A 202 -1.06 20.56 -1.33
C LEU A 202 -0.38 19.33 -1.95
N ALA A 203 0.51 19.53 -2.92
CA ALA A 203 1.24 18.42 -3.55
C ALA A 203 2.09 17.64 -2.53
N PHE A 204 2.70 18.33 -1.56
CA PHE A 204 3.41 17.70 -0.46
C PHE A 204 2.49 16.83 0.39
N ILE A 205 1.32 17.34 0.80
CA ILE A 205 0.34 16.62 1.61
C ILE A 205 -0.17 15.38 0.87
N VAL A 206 -0.55 15.54 -0.41
CA VAL A 206 -1.02 14.44 -1.25
C VAL A 206 0.04 13.36 -1.39
N SER A 207 1.30 13.75 -1.64
CA SER A 207 2.41 12.79 -1.74
C SER A 207 2.71 12.10 -0.41
N PHE A 208 2.64 12.85 0.70
CA PHE A 208 2.95 12.34 2.03
C PHE A 208 1.91 11.34 2.53
N ASP A 209 0.65 11.46 2.15
CA ASP A 209 -0.45 10.57 2.58
C ASP A 209 -0.62 9.32 1.67
N GLU A 210 0.12 9.23 0.57
CA GLU A 210 -0.10 8.17 -0.41
C GLU A 210 0.53 6.83 0.02
N ILE A 211 -0.30 5.97 0.63
CA ILE A 211 0.09 4.63 1.09
C ILE A 211 0.07 3.62 -0.06
N ILE A 212 -0.91 3.69 -0.95
CA ILE A 212 -1.21 2.58 -1.87
C ILE A 212 -0.08 2.51 -2.90
N LEU A 213 0.32 3.65 -3.46
CA LEU A 213 1.40 3.70 -4.43
C LEU A 213 2.76 3.26 -3.82
N THR A 214 3.07 3.71 -2.60
CA THR A 214 4.31 3.32 -1.91
C THR A 214 4.35 1.83 -1.58
N PHE A 215 3.20 1.24 -1.23
CA PHE A 215 3.07 -0.19 -0.96
C PHE A 215 3.45 -1.04 -2.17
N PHE A 216 2.92 -0.73 -3.36
CA PHE A 216 3.19 -1.48 -4.59
C PHE A 216 4.61 -1.28 -5.14
N LEU A 217 5.19 -0.06 -5.05
CA LEU A 217 6.45 0.25 -5.74
C LEU A 217 7.71 0.06 -4.88
N PHE A 218 7.63 0.24 -3.56
CA PHE A 218 8.82 0.42 -2.71
C PHE A 218 9.21 -0.80 -1.87
N GLY A 219 8.30 -1.78 -1.73
CA GLY A 219 8.56 -3.13 -1.18
C GLY A 219 9.32 -3.14 0.14
N TYR A 220 10.66 -3.19 0.06
CA TYR A 220 11.59 -3.26 1.19
C TYR A 220 11.72 -1.97 2.01
N ARG A 221 11.53 -0.79 1.41
CA ARG A 221 11.62 0.49 2.12
C ARG A 221 10.23 0.96 2.54
N ASP A 222 10.16 1.51 3.74
CA ASP A 222 8.92 2.02 4.32
C ASP A 222 8.86 3.55 4.25
N THR A 223 7.65 4.07 4.15
CA THR A 223 7.25 5.43 4.50
C THR A 223 6.50 5.40 5.83
N ILE A 224 6.34 6.54 6.50
CA ILE A 224 5.59 6.62 7.77
C ILE A 224 4.18 6.03 7.59
N PRO A 225 3.39 6.44 6.58
CA PRO A 225 2.03 5.92 6.40
C PRO A 225 2.00 4.42 6.13
N LYS A 226 2.89 3.92 5.25
CA LYS A 226 3.00 2.48 4.95
C LYS A 226 3.35 1.67 6.19
N ARG A 227 4.34 2.12 6.97
CA ARG A 227 4.75 1.45 8.21
C ARG A 227 3.62 1.41 9.23
N MET A 228 2.95 2.54 9.42
CA MET A 228 1.80 2.63 10.33
C MET A 228 0.69 1.66 9.92
N PHE A 229 0.36 1.61 8.63
CA PHE A 229 -0.64 0.71 8.07
C PHE A 229 -0.30 -0.76 8.33
N VAL A 230 0.92 -1.20 7.98
CA VAL A 230 1.37 -2.58 8.19
C VAL A 230 1.33 -2.99 9.67
N LEU A 231 1.72 -2.09 10.58
CA LEU A 231 1.70 -2.36 12.02
C LEU A 231 0.27 -2.44 12.59
N LEU A 232 -0.67 -1.68 12.04
CA LEU A 232 -2.07 -1.73 12.44
C LEU A 232 -2.71 -3.06 12.02
N GLU A 233 -2.51 -3.49 10.78
CA GLU A 233 -3.03 -4.77 10.28
C GLU A 233 -2.52 -5.96 11.11
N GLN A 234 -1.21 -6.02 11.38
CA GLN A 234 -0.61 -7.09 12.19
C GLN A 234 -1.15 -7.17 13.63
N LYS A 235 -1.43 -6.01 14.25
CA LYS A 235 -1.99 -5.96 15.61
C LYS A 235 -3.44 -6.40 15.64
N VAL A 236 -4.23 -6.08 14.61
CA VAL A 236 -5.63 -6.49 14.52
C VAL A 236 -5.73 -8.01 14.42
N ASP A 237 -4.97 -8.66 13.52
CA ASP A 237 -5.01 -10.11 13.32
C ASP A 237 -4.53 -10.91 14.54
N SER A 238 -3.47 -10.44 15.20
CA SER A 238 -2.97 -11.08 16.42
C SER A 238 -3.94 -10.96 17.59
N SER A 239 -4.67 -9.84 17.70
CA SER A 239 -5.69 -9.68 18.75
C SER A 239 -6.93 -10.56 18.52
N TRP A 240 -7.34 -10.74 17.26
CA TRP A 240 -8.47 -11.59 16.88
C TRP A 240 -8.16 -13.09 17.01
N SER A 241 -6.98 -13.53 16.59
CA SER A 241 -6.53 -14.92 16.77
C SER A 241 -6.39 -15.28 18.25
N ARG A 242 -5.97 -14.33 19.10
CA ARG A 242 -5.90 -14.53 20.56
C ARG A 242 -7.28 -14.58 21.23
N SER A 243 -8.25 -13.80 20.75
CA SER A 243 -9.61 -13.83 21.30
C SER A 243 -10.43 -15.05 20.84
N SER A 244 -10.18 -15.54 19.63
CA SER A 244 -10.85 -16.73 19.07
C SER A 244 -10.27 -18.06 19.56
N SER A 245 -8.99 -18.10 19.94
CA SER A 245 -8.38 -19.29 20.59
C SER A 245 -8.84 -19.50 22.03
N GLY A 246 -9.30 -18.45 22.73
CA GLY A 246 -9.88 -18.54 24.07
C GLY A 246 -11.31 -19.11 24.13
N ARG A 247 -11.94 -19.38 22.98
CA ARG A 247 -13.33 -19.85 22.89
C ARG A 247 -13.51 -21.14 22.07
N ARG A 248 -12.44 -21.89 21.81
CA ARG A 248 -12.57 -23.29 21.40
C ARG A 248 -12.58 -24.16 22.65
N GLY A 249 -13.78 -24.33 23.19
CA GLY A 249 -14.06 -25.40 24.14
C GLY A 249 -13.43 -26.68 23.61
N CYS A 250 -12.53 -27.25 24.41
CA CYS A 250 -12.00 -28.58 24.20
C CYS A 250 -13.22 -29.51 24.25
N TRP A 251 -13.78 -29.83 23.08
CA TRP A 251 -14.80 -30.86 22.96
C TRP A 251 -14.12 -32.16 23.31
N ARG A 252 -14.15 -32.51 24.59
CA ARG A 252 -13.85 -33.83 25.11
C ARG A 252 -14.88 -34.75 24.46
N LEU A 253 -14.49 -35.38 23.34
CA LEU A 253 -15.23 -36.49 22.77
C LEU A 253 -15.17 -37.63 23.79
N GLY A 254 -16.20 -37.72 24.62
CA GLY A 254 -16.45 -38.90 25.43
C GLY A 254 -16.79 -40.08 24.50
N PRO A 255 -16.37 -41.31 24.84
CA PRO A 255 -16.57 -42.46 23.96
C PRO A 255 -18.06 -42.73 23.79
N ARG A 256 -18.61 -42.45 22.60
CA ARG A 256 -19.98 -42.83 22.24
C ARG A 256 -20.03 -44.35 22.07
N ARG A 257 -20.67 -44.98 23.05
CA ARG A 257 -21.08 -46.38 23.08
C ARG A 257 -22.02 -46.63 21.90
N ASN A 258 -21.55 -47.41 20.93
CA ASN A 258 -22.28 -47.73 19.71
C ASN A 258 -23.38 -48.76 20.01
N GLN A 259 -24.63 -48.38 19.83
CA GLN A 259 -25.80 -49.26 19.91
C GLN A 259 -26.55 -49.17 18.59
N GLN A 260 -27.00 -50.35 18.13
CA GLN A 260 -27.94 -50.61 17.01
C GLN A 260 -27.27 -50.79 15.63
N HIS A 261 -27.57 -51.78 14.79
CA HIS A 261 -28.25 -53.09 14.88
C HIS A 261 -28.22 -53.71 13.46
N ARG A 262 -28.03 -55.05 13.35
CA ARG A 262 -28.54 -55.98 12.29
C ARG A 262 -27.93 -55.85 10.86
N ALA A 263 -27.73 -56.87 10.02
CA ALA A 263 -28.19 -58.26 9.91
C ALA A 263 -27.19 -59.14 9.09
N HIS A 264 -27.37 -60.47 9.13
CA HIS A 264 -26.58 -61.59 8.55
C HIS A 264 -26.76 -61.81 7.00
N PRO A 265 -26.46 -62.98 6.38
CA PRO A 265 -25.14 -63.52 5.93
C PRO A 265 -25.13 -64.06 4.45
N HIS A 266 -23.98 -64.61 4.02
CA HIS A 266 -23.70 -65.53 2.88
C HIS A 266 -23.48 -65.01 1.43
N ALA A 267 -22.26 -65.28 0.90
CA ALA A 267 -21.91 -65.92 -0.40
C ALA A 267 -20.44 -65.58 -0.78
N ARG A 268 -19.42 -66.40 -0.44
CA ARG A 268 -18.75 -67.49 -1.19
C ARG A 268 -18.14 -67.15 -2.58
N VAL A 269 -16.83 -67.49 -2.72
CA VAL A 269 -16.09 -68.02 -3.91
C VAL A 269 -15.54 -66.93 -4.88
N ARG A 270 -14.27 -66.85 -5.30
CA ARG A 270 -13.29 -67.88 -5.74
C ARG A 270 -11.83 -67.37 -5.76
N GLU A 271 -10.88 -68.25 -5.46
CA GLU A 271 -9.45 -68.19 -5.77
C GLU A 271 -9.14 -68.73 -7.19
N SER A 272 -8.09 -68.20 -7.82
CA SER A 272 -7.19 -68.89 -8.78
C SER A 272 -6.08 -67.89 -9.17
N ALA A 273 -4.78 -68.02 -8.85
CA ALA A 273 -3.77 -69.04 -9.16
C ALA A 273 -2.59 -68.29 -9.86
N GLY A 274 -1.35 -68.47 -9.40
CA GLY A 274 -0.11 -67.82 -9.93
C GLY A 274 0.45 -68.49 -11.20
N PRO A 275 1.78 -68.66 -11.42
CA PRO A 275 2.98 -67.88 -11.03
C PRO A 275 4.01 -67.71 -12.21
N GLY A 276 5.18 -67.08 -12.00
CA GLY A 276 6.40 -67.23 -12.85
C GLY A 276 7.27 -65.96 -12.97
N ARG A 277 8.45 -65.86 -12.31
CA ARG A 277 9.84 -66.23 -12.72
C ARG A 277 10.33 -65.72 -14.09
N GLY A 278 11.46 -64.99 -14.11
CA GLY A 278 12.36 -64.94 -15.28
C GLY A 278 13.32 -63.74 -15.36
N ARG A 279 14.62 -64.02 -15.50
CA ARG A 279 15.79 -63.11 -15.58
C ARG A 279 15.90 -62.39 -16.94
N GLY A 280 16.80 -61.40 -17.07
CA GLY A 280 17.55 -61.21 -18.32
C GLY A 280 18.05 -59.79 -18.60
N ALA A 281 19.30 -59.68 -19.03
CA ALA A 281 20.09 -58.48 -19.28
C ALA A 281 19.85 -57.79 -20.63
N GLY A 282 20.36 -56.55 -20.75
CA GLY A 282 21.14 -56.14 -21.93
C GLY A 282 20.47 -55.17 -22.93
N GLY A 283 21.16 -54.06 -23.19
CA GLY A 283 21.45 -53.59 -24.55
C GLY A 283 20.48 -52.63 -25.26
N GLU A 284 21.06 -51.50 -25.67
CA GLU A 284 20.80 -50.75 -26.91
C GLU A 284 19.59 -49.81 -27.05
N GLU A 285 19.94 -48.55 -27.33
CA GLU A 285 19.14 -47.52 -27.99
C GLU A 285 19.21 -47.74 -29.53
N PRO A 286 18.16 -47.45 -30.32
CA PRO A 286 18.12 -46.15 -31.01
C PRO A 286 16.71 -45.58 -31.36
N ARG A 287 16.66 -44.24 -31.46
CA ARG A 287 15.82 -43.35 -32.32
C ARG A 287 14.49 -43.88 -32.89
N SER A 288 13.38 -43.18 -32.62
CA SER A 288 12.57 -42.45 -33.63
C SER A 288 11.20 -41.94 -33.10
N ARG A 289 10.77 -40.78 -33.65
CA ARG A 289 9.39 -40.27 -33.88
C ARG A 289 8.45 -40.00 -32.66
N GLY A 290 7.94 -38.77 -32.58
CA GLY A 290 6.72 -38.42 -31.80
C GLY A 290 5.43 -39.00 -32.44
N PRO A 291 4.20 -38.68 -31.97
CA PRO A 291 3.79 -37.58 -31.10
C PRO A 291 2.80 -37.94 -29.94
N ALA A 292 2.44 -36.91 -29.16
CA ALA A 292 1.18 -36.73 -28.42
C ALA A 292 0.89 -37.51 -27.12
N ALA A 293 0.43 -36.71 -26.14
CA ALA A 293 -0.46 -37.00 -25.01
C ALA A 293 0.09 -37.83 -23.83
N GLY A 294 0.12 -37.20 -22.65
CA GLY A 294 0.22 -37.91 -21.37
C GLY A 294 0.78 -37.06 -20.25
N ALA A 295 -0.11 -36.35 -19.54
CA ALA A 295 0.20 -35.72 -18.27
C ALA A 295 0.89 -36.70 -17.30
N LYS A 296 2.05 -36.34 -16.76
CA LYS A 296 2.64 -36.99 -15.60
C LYS A 296 3.16 -35.93 -14.64
N GLY A 297 2.44 -35.77 -13.54
CA GLY A 297 2.85 -34.92 -12.42
C GLY A 297 4.08 -35.49 -11.74
N ALA A 298 5.03 -34.62 -11.41
CA ALA A 298 6.11 -34.94 -10.50
C ALA A 298 5.59 -34.85 -9.07
N ALA A 299 5.57 -36.00 -8.38
CA ALA A 299 5.21 -36.11 -6.98
C ALA A 299 6.36 -35.58 -6.11
N VAL A 300 6.06 -34.69 -5.17
CA VAL A 300 6.94 -34.37 -4.05
C VAL A 300 6.65 -35.37 -2.95
N THR A 301 7.55 -36.32 -2.74
CA THR A 301 7.43 -37.30 -1.66
C THR A 301 7.93 -36.66 -0.36
N VAL A 302 7.00 -36.25 0.50
CA VAL A 302 7.30 -35.87 1.89
C VAL A 302 7.37 -37.15 2.70
N THR A 303 8.57 -37.62 3.03
CA THR A 303 8.75 -38.72 3.98
C THR A 303 8.53 -38.20 5.39
N VAL A 304 7.36 -38.50 5.96
CA VAL A 304 7.08 -38.29 7.39
C VAL A 304 7.54 -39.55 8.13
N ASP A 305 8.60 -39.42 8.92
CA ASP A 305 9.16 -40.54 9.69
C ASP A 305 8.45 -40.61 11.06
N PRO A 306 7.63 -41.64 11.35
CA PRO A 306 6.90 -41.72 12.60
C PRO A 306 7.79 -42.38 13.66
N LEU A 307 8.62 -41.61 14.35
CA LEU A 307 9.23 -42.11 15.59
C LEU A 307 8.16 -42.19 16.68
N ARG A 308 7.97 -43.43 17.19
CA ARG A 308 7.11 -43.73 18.34
C ARG A 308 7.57 -42.94 19.56
N CYS A 309 6.71 -42.05 20.06
CA CYS A 309 6.72 -41.63 21.45
C CYS A 309 5.28 -41.61 21.97
N GLY A 310 5.06 -42.33 23.08
CA GLY A 310 3.76 -42.45 23.72
C GLY A 310 3.30 -41.14 24.36
N CYS A 311 2.00 -40.91 24.28
CA CYS A 311 1.17 -39.98 25.06
C CYS A 311 1.61 -38.50 25.07
N THR A 312 0.83 -37.71 24.31
CA THR A 312 0.63 -36.24 24.39
C THR A 312 1.81 -35.33 24.02
N GLY A 313 1.94 -35.05 22.71
CA GLY A 313 2.63 -33.88 22.16
C GLY A 313 3.44 -34.19 20.90
N TYR A 314 3.02 -33.65 19.74
CA TYR A 314 3.87 -33.67 18.55
C TYR A 314 4.85 -32.48 18.61
N CYS A 315 6.15 -32.77 18.57
CA CYS A 315 7.19 -31.78 18.29
C CYS A 315 7.64 -31.95 16.83
N VAL A 316 7.40 -30.94 15.99
CA VAL A 316 7.96 -30.88 14.63
C VAL A 316 9.34 -30.24 14.71
N ARG A 317 10.40 -31.01 14.41
CA ARG A 317 11.75 -30.47 14.25
C ARG A 317 11.98 -30.15 12.78
N VAL A 318 11.87 -28.88 12.41
CA VAL A 318 12.21 -28.42 11.06
C VAL A 318 13.74 -28.29 10.99
N ALA A 319 14.41 -29.20 10.29
CA ALA A 319 15.82 -29.05 9.96
C ALA A 319 15.98 -28.05 8.80
N PRO A 320 17.00 -27.17 8.79
CA PRO A 320 17.22 -26.24 7.68
C PRO A 320 17.62 -27.01 6.41
N PRO A 321 17.12 -26.62 5.22
CA PRO A 321 17.47 -27.30 3.97
C PRO A 321 18.93 -27.02 3.57
N VAL A 322 19.68 -28.08 3.27
CA VAL A 322 21.00 -28.01 2.61
C VAL A 322 20.77 -27.91 1.11
N PHE A 323 21.10 -26.77 0.50
CA PHE A 323 20.98 -26.57 -0.94
C PHE A 323 22.28 -26.92 -1.67
N ARG A 324 22.20 -27.87 -2.63
CA ARG A 324 23.21 -28.04 -3.70
C ARG A 324 22.62 -27.50 -4.99
N LEU A 325 23.29 -26.53 -5.60
CA LEU A 325 22.86 -25.83 -6.80
C LEU A 325 23.39 -26.53 -8.06
N GLU A 326 22.48 -26.97 -8.93
CA GLU A 326 22.73 -27.09 -10.37
C GLU A 326 21.50 -26.56 -11.10
N ALA A 327 21.70 -25.49 -11.88
CA ALA A 327 20.69 -24.86 -12.72
C ALA A 327 21.04 -25.14 -14.20
N PRO A 328 20.04 -25.20 -15.10
CA PRO A 328 19.63 -23.98 -15.80
C PRO A 328 18.09 -23.84 -15.94
N GLY A 329 17.60 -22.59 -15.98
CA GLY A 329 16.17 -22.21 -16.00
C GLY A 329 15.49 -22.25 -17.38
N PRO A 330 14.43 -21.44 -17.64
CA PRO A 330 13.64 -20.60 -16.74
C PRO A 330 12.13 -20.93 -16.76
N ALA A 331 11.49 -20.98 -15.59
CA ALA A 331 10.06 -20.72 -15.44
C ALA A 331 9.82 -20.15 -14.04
N VAL A 332 9.60 -18.84 -13.97
CA VAL A 332 9.27 -18.13 -12.73
C VAL A 332 7.77 -18.31 -12.47
N VAL A 333 7.43 -19.22 -11.56
CA VAL A 333 6.10 -19.26 -10.95
C VAL A 333 6.18 -18.51 -9.63
N VAL A 334 5.58 -17.32 -9.60
CA VAL A 334 5.42 -16.52 -8.38
C VAL A 334 4.36 -17.18 -7.51
N LEU A 335 4.78 -17.89 -6.45
CA LEU A 335 3.87 -18.26 -5.38
C LEU A 335 3.59 -17.02 -4.52
N ALA A 336 2.41 -16.43 -4.72
CA ALA A 336 1.85 -15.49 -3.76
C ALA A 336 1.54 -16.28 -2.48
N ASN A 337 2.27 -15.98 -1.40
CA ASN A 337 2.02 -16.44 -0.03
C ASN A 337 2.42 -17.90 0.33
N PRO A 338 3.71 -18.16 0.64
CA PRO A 338 4.17 -19.47 1.14
C PRO A 338 3.65 -19.82 2.55
N GLU A 339 3.19 -18.84 3.34
CA GLU A 339 2.67 -19.08 4.69
C GLU A 339 1.20 -19.51 4.68
N GLY A 340 0.41 -19.02 3.71
CA GLY A 340 -1.00 -19.42 3.51
C GLY A 340 -1.14 -20.88 3.05
N ALA A 341 -0.31 -21.30 2.10
CA ALA A 341 -0.33 -22.68 1.59
C ALA A 341 0.02 -23.72 2.67
N LEU A 342 0.89 -23.38 3.62
CA LEU A 342 1.22 -24.24 4.76
C LEU A 342 0.07 -24.36 5.75
N ALA A 343 -0.67 -23.27 5.97
CA ALA A 343 -1.82 -23.24 6.86
C ALA A 343 -3.01 -24.02 6.29
N ASP A 344 -3.22 -23.95 4.96
CA ASP A 344 -4.30 -24.68 4.29
C ASP A 344 -3.97 -26.18 4.14
N ALA A 345 -2.72 -26.55 3.84
CA ALA A 345 -2.28 -27.94 3.86
C ALA A 345 -2.38 -28.58 5.27
N ALA A 346 -2.11 -27.81 6.33
CA ALA A 346 -2.28 -28.26 7.71
C ALA A 346 -3.76 -28.38 8.12
N ARG A 347 -4.66 -27.58 7.54
CA ARG A 347 -6.11 -27.67 7.76
C ARG A 347 -6.72 -28.87 7.03
N GLU A 348 -6.24 -29.17 5.82
CA GLU A 348 -6.73 -30.27 4.99
C GLU A 348 -6.22 -31.64 5.52
N ALA A 349 -5.03 -31.68 6.12
CA ALA A 349 -4.55 -32.86 6.86
C ALA A 349 -5.35 -33.12 8.16
N ALA A 350 -5.98 -32.08 8.74
CA ALA A 350 -6.79 -32.19 9.96
C ALA A 350 -8.27 -32.55 9.70
N SER A 351 -8.75 -32.45 8.45
CA SER A 351 -10.14 -32.78 8.10
C SER A 351 -10.34 -34.20 7.57
N VAL A 352 -9.25 -34.98 7.41
CA VAL A 352 -9.26 -36.37 6.90
C VAL A 352 -8.95 -37.41 8.00
N CYS A 353 -8.93 -37.01 9.28
CA CYS A 353 -8.80 -37.92 10.44
C CYS A 353 -9.98 -37.78 11.41
#